data_AF-A0A845TRT5-F1
#
_entry.id   AF-A0A845TRT5-F1
#
_cell.length_a   1.000
_cell.length_b   1.000
_cell.length_c   1.000
_cell.angle_alpha   90.00
_cell.angle_beta   90.00
_cell.angle_gamma   90.00
#
_symmetry.space_group_name_H-M   'P 1'
#
loop_
_entity.id
_entity.type
_entity.pdbx_description
1 polymer ?
#
loop_
_entity_poly.entity_id
_entity_poly.type
_entity_poly.pdbx_seq_one_letter_code
_entity_poly.pdbx_strand_id
1 'polypeptide(L)'
;MEKEPLPDGRWRSSGALSGAQRNRMMNKQLWSFAALDTLFFKESRPMEAVGGSELASVFPPPARTLIGAIRTAVGESHKVDWAEYGAGSHPLRDIIGAPDSLGPLRFTGPYLLSHGERLFPVPCAYLQTADGQQTRLTPAKSAIECDLGKVRLPIKMQADLPAKPLENAFLTFEGLQQFLSGKEIDQSQIRTAATLFAHEERLGIGRDNSTRTTGDGLLYQTRHIRPLHAADLQIGMTVSGLQDPSLPEAGMVRLGAEGRLAAWQRGAVPALPVADGSKSGLLLVLLTPALFAGGWLPDGFAAHEEESGRVWLGELAGIRLKLISSVVGKPVREGGWDMVRRAPRPLLSYAPGGSCYFCEVVDGDIGHARSALHGIQLGQETEYGRGEIAVGYC
;
A
#
# COMPACT_ATOMS: atom_id res chain seq x y z
N MET A 1 35.38 17.07 15.07
CA MET A 1 36.83 17.15 15.32
C MET A 1 37.30 15.72 15.35
N GLU A 2 38.12 15.20 14.45
CA GLU A 2 39.07 15.78 13.48
C GLU A 2 38.81 15.20 12.08
N LYS A 3 39.28 15.88 11.02
CA LYS A 3 39.23 15.40 9.63
C LYS A 3 40.66 15.40 9.08
N GLU A 4 41.12 14.28 8.53
CA GLU A 4 42.33 14.23 7.71
C GLU A 4 42.04 14.69 6.27
N PRO A 5 42.95 15.46 5.64
CA PRO A 5 42.78 15.92 4.27
C PRO A 5 43.27 14.89 3.23
N LEU A 6 42.56 14.77 2.11
CA LEU A 6 43.03 14.11 0.89
C LEU A 6 43.80 15.10 -0.01
N PRO A 7 44.67 14.62 -0.91
CA PRO A 7 45.70 15.45 -1.58
C PRO A 7 45.19 16.43 -2.66
N ASP A 8 43.89 16.50 -2.93
CA ASP A 8 43.32 17.23 -4.08
C ASP A 8 42.29 18.32 -3.70
N GLY A 9 42.16 18.66 -2.42
CA GLY A 9 41.38 19.82 -1.97
C GLY A 9 39.86 19.71 -2.15
N ARG A 10 39.31 18.51 -2.46
CA ARG A 10 37.86 18.29 -2.50
C ARG A 10 37.34 17.66 -1.20
N TRP A 11 36.34 18.28 -0.59
CA TRP A 11 35.59 17.69 0.52
C TRP A 11 34.58 16.67 -0.02
N ARG A 12 34.56 15.45 0.54
CA ARG A 12 33.42 14.54 0.38
C ARG A 12 32.20 15.16 1.07
N SER A 13 31.24 15.65 0.30
CA SER A 13 29.88 15.87 0.79
C SER A 13 29.13 14.53 0.77
N SER A 14 29.35 13.68 1.78
CA SER A 14 28.34 12.68 2.12
C SER A 14 27.12 13.47 2.57
N GLY A 15 26.03 13.45 1.80
CA GLY A 15 24.78 14.12 2.16
C GLY A 15 24.33 13.65 3.55
N ALA A 16 24.62 14.46 4.56
CA ALA A 16 24.22 14.16 5.92
C ALA A 16 22.71 14.39 6.00
N LEU A 17 21.97 13.32 6.28
CA LEU A 17 20.55 13.41 6.63
C LEU A 17 20.39 14.42 7.77
N SER A 18 19.43 15.34 7.63
CA SER A 18 19.08 16.28 8.71
C SER A 18 18.77 15.53 10.02
N GLY A 19 19.01 16.16 11.17
CA GLY A 19 18.71 15.55 12.48
C GLY A 19 17.28 15.03 12.61
N ALA A 20 16.32 15.67 11.94
CA ALA A 20 14.92 15.24 11.86
C ALA A 20 14.71 13.98 10.98
N GLN A 21 15.46 13.84 9.87
CA GLN A 21 15.44 12.63 9.03
C GLN A 21 16.14 11.45 9.71
N ARG A 22 17.21 11.72 10.48
CA ARG A 22 17.94 10.71 11.25
C ARG A 22 17.12 10.18 12.43
N ASN A 23 16.41 11.04 13.17
CA ASN A 23 15.43 10.61 14.18
C ASN A 23 14.20 9.90 13.57
N ARG A 24 13.77 10.27 12.35
CA ARG A 24 12.69 9.58 11.62
C ARG A 24 13.01 8.15 11.22
N MET A 25 14.29 7.81 10.98
CA MET A 25 14.70 6.44 10.65
C MET A 25 14.85 5.54 11.88
N MET A 26 15.12 6.09 13.07
CA MET A 26 15.51 5.29 14.23
C MET A 26 14.36 4.60 14.99
N ASN A 27 13.09 4.87 14.68
CA ASN A 27 11.94 4.26 15.37
C ASN A 27 10.87 3.70 14.40
N LYS A 28 11.30 3.08 13.29
CA LYS A 28 10.38 2.30 12.44
C LYS A 28 10.38 0.84 12.85
N GLN A 29 9.20 0.25 12.95
CA GLN A 29 9.05 -1.17 13.26
C GLN A 29 7.98 -1.79 12.36
N LEU A 30 8.23 -2.99 11.87
CA LEU A 30 7.23 -3.80 11.19
C LEU A 30 6.32 -4.42 12.25
N TRP A 31 5.01 -4.33 12.05
CA TRP A 31 4.03 -5.18 12.71
C TRP A 31 3.49 -6.18 11.69
N SER A 32 3.63 -7.47 11.96
CA SER A 32 3.08 -8.53 11.11
C SER A 32 2.00 -9.31 11.83
N PHE A 33 0.91 -9.63 11.13
CA PHE A 33 -0.27 -10.29 11.65
C PHE A 33 -0.49 -11.63 10.95
N ALA A 34 -0.43 -12.74 11.69
CA ALA A 34 -0.72 -14.08 11.22
C ALA A 34 -2.13 -14.49 11.68
N ALA A 35 -2.97 -14.97 10.76
CA ALA A 35 -4.31 -15.45 11.11
C ALA A 35 -4.24 -16.73 11.95
N LEU A 36 -5.06 -16.84 13.00
CA LEU A 36 -5.20 -18.10 13.75
C LEU A 36 -6.14 -19.10 13.06
N ASP A 37 -7.08 -18.60 12.26
CA ASP A 37 -7.99 -19.39 11.42
C ASP A 37 -8.26 -18.59 10.13
N THR A 38 -9.47 -18.07 9.96
CA THR A 38 -9.84 -17.23 8.82
C THR A 38 -9.88 -15.76 9.20
N LEU A 39 -9.70 -14.90 8.20
CA LEU A 39 -9.86 -13.45 8.32
C LEU A 39 -11.08 -12.99 7.56
N PHE A 40 -11.75 -11.96 8.08
CA PHE A 40 -12.89 -11.36 7.40
C PHE A 40 -12.87 -9.85 7.55
N PHE A 41 -12.75 -9.15 6.44
CA PHE A 41 -12.71 -7.69 6.36
C PHE A 41 -13.90 -7.21 5.54
N LYS A 42 -14.93 -6.74 6.24
CA LYS A 42 -16.21 -6.39 5.62
C LYS A 42 -16.05 -5.29 4.58
N GLU A 43 -16.60 -5.51 3.39
CA GLU A 43 -16.76 -4.47 2.37
C GLU A 43 -17.76 -3.39 2.80
N SER A 44 -17.77 -2.25 2.11
CA SER A 44 -18.66 -1.14 2.42
C SER A 44 -20.13 -1.34 2.01
N ARG A 45 -20.47 -2.49 1.40
CA ARG A 45 -21.86 -2.78 0.99
C ARG A 45 -22.74 -3.10 2.21
N PRO A 46 -23.97 -2.56 2.29
CA PRO A 46 -24.91 -2.85 3.37
C PRO A 46 -25.23 -4.35 3.48
N MET A 47 -25.50 -4.80 4.71
CA MET A 47 -26.11 -6.11 4.95
C MET A 47 -27.62 -5.97 4.81
N GLU A 48 -28.16 -6.09 3.61
CA GLU A 48 -29.61 -6.27 3.48
C GLU A 48 -29.92 -7.76 3.57
N ALA A 49 -30.71 -8.12 4.58
CA ALA A 49 -31.10 -9.49 4.91
C ALA A 49 -32.11 -10.11 3.93
N VAL A 50 -32.33 -9.47 2.77
CA VAL A 50 -33.28 -9.92 1.76
C VAL A 50 -32.59 -9.85 0.40
N GLY A 51 -32.29 -11.02 -0.20
CA GLY A 51 -31.77 -11.09 -1.57
C GLY A 51 -30.26 -11.29 -1.71
N GLY A 52 -29.70 -12.27 -1.00
CA GLY A 52 -28.68 -13.18 -1.56
C GLY A 52 -27.43 -12.59 -2.23
N SER A 53 -26.82 -11.55 -1.67
CA SER A 53 -25.44 -11.20 -2.07
C SER A 53 -24.46 -11.64 -0.99
N GLU A 54 -23.58 -12.58 -1.36
CA GLU A 54 -22.47 -13.02 -0.53
C GLU A 54 -21.53 -11.85 -0.24
N LEU A 55 -21.22 -11.63 1.04
CA LEU A 55 -20.30 -10.57 1.45
C LEU A 55 -18.85 -11.05 1.32
N ALA A 56 -18.15 -10.51 0.33
CA ALA A 56 -16.74 -10.80 0.13
C ALA A 56 -15.86 -10.01 1.09
N SER A 57 -14.80 -10.67 1.60
CA SER A 57 -13.74 -9.98 2.33
C SER A 57 -12.91 -9.10 1.39
N VAL A 58 -12.64 -7.86 1.79
CA VAL A 58 -11.64 -7.00 1.15
C VAL A 58 -10.23 -7.46 1.56
N PHE A 59 -9.39 -7.82 0.59
CA PHE A 59 -8.03 -8.31 0.88
C PHE A 59 -7.00 -7.82 -0.16
N PRO A 60 -5.82 -7.30 0.25
CA PRO A 60 -5.38 -7.00 1.62
C PRO A 60 -6.35 -6.09 2.39
N PRO A 61 -6.33 -6.10 3.74
CA PRO A 61 -7.31 -5.36 4.52
C PRO A 61 -7.17 -3.84 4.33
N PRO A 62 -8.22 -3.04 4.63
CA PRO A 62 -8.08 -1.60 4.73
C PRO A 62 -7.05 -1.19 5.80
N ALA A 63 -6.24 -0.16 5.52
CA ALA A 63 -5.18 0.30 6.44
C ALA A 63 -5.71 0.65 7.84
N ARG A 64 -6.88 1.31 7.88
CA ARG A 64 -7.54 1.71 9.13
C ARG A 64 -7.87 0.53 10.05
N THR A 65 -8.13 -0.65 9.49
CA THR A 65 -8.38 -1.87 10.27
C THR A 65 -7.13 -2.31 11.04
N LEU A 66 -5.97 -2.33 10.39
CA LEU A 66 -4.71 -2.64 11.07
C LEU A 66 -4.29 -1.54 12.04
N ILE A 67 -4.50 -0.27 11.70
CA ILE A 67 -4.24 0.84 12.61
C ILE A 67 -5.06 0.68 13.89
N GLY A 68 -6.35 0.33 13.75
CA GLY A 68 -7.20 -0.01 14.89
C GLY A 68 -6.63 -1.15 15.71
N ALA A 69 -6.25 -2.26 15.07
CA ALA A 69 -5.67 -3.42 15.75
C ALA A 69 -4.37 -3.08 16.50
N ILE A 70 -3.47 -2.29 15.93
CA ILE A 70 -2.23 -1.85 16.59
C ILE A 70 -2.55 -0.97 17.80
N ARG A 71 -3.44 0.02 17.64
CA ARG A 71 -3.85 0.90 18.75
C ARG A 71 -4.51 0.10 19.87
N THR A 72 -5.32 -0.91 19.54
CA THR A 72 -5.89 -1.84 20.52
C THR A 72 -4.80 -2.65 21.21
N ALA A 73 -3.86 -3.27 20.48
CA ALA A 73 -2.78 -4.05 21.09
C ALA A 73 -1.93 -3.23 22.08
N VAL A 74 -1.65 -1.96 21.74
CA VAL A 74 -0.99 -1.03 22.66
C VAL A 74 -1.87 -0.73 23.87
N GLY A 75 -3.14 -0.36 23.66
CA GLY A 75 -4.07 -0.07 24.76
C GLY A 75 -4.24 -1.23 25.74
N GLU A 76 -4.34 -2.46 25.24
CA GLU A 76 -4.40 -3.67 26.07
C GLU A 76 -3.11 -3.91 26.87
N SER A 77 -1.94 -3.61 26.29
CA SER A 77 -0.65 -3.70 26.99
C SER A 77 -0.58 -2.75 28.20
N HIS A 78 -1.31 -1.62 28.12
CA HIS A 78 -1.47 -0.66 29.20
C HIS A 78 -2.71 -0.89 30.07
N LYS A 79 -3.48 -1.95 29.82
CA LYS A 79 -4.75 -2.25 30.51
C LYS A 79 -5.73 -1.07 30.50
N VAL A 80 -5.83 -0.40 29.35
CA VAL A 80 -6.64 0.80 29.21
C VAL A 80 -8.13 0.51 29.45
N ASP A 81 -8.82 1.41 30.14
CA ASP A 81 -10.29 1.48 30.06
C ASP A 81 -10.69 2.26 28.81
N TRP A 82 -11.26 1.57 27.82
CA TRP A 82 -11.68 2.18 26.56
C TRP A 82 -12.81 3.20 26.71
N ALA A 83 -13.64 3.09 27.75
CA ALA A 83 -14.67 4.08 28.04
C ALA A 83 -14.03 5.39 28.53
N GLU A 84 -13.05 5.30 29.44
CA GLU A 84 -12.28 6.45 29.92
C GLU A 84 -11.49 7.10 28.77
N TYR A 85 -10.79 6.29 27.97
CA TYR A 85 -10.03 6.76 26.82
C TYR A 85 -10.90 7.53 25.81
N GLY A 86 -12.14 7.07 25.59
CA GLY A 86 -13.12 7.73 24.72
C GLY A 86 -13.66 9.05 25.29
N ALA A 87 -13.79 9.15 26.60
CA ALA A 87 -14.40 10.30 27.28
C ALA A 87 -13.55 11.58 27.25
N GLY A 88 -12.24 11.51 26.99
CA GLY A 88 -11.40 12.69 26.89
C GLY A 88 -9.92 12.46 27.16
N SER A 89 -9.31 13.40 27.89
CA SER A 89 -7.87 13.41 28.18
C SER A 89 -7.42 12.07 28.77
N HIS A 90 -6.46 11.42 28.11
CA HIS A 90 -5.88 10.16 28.55
C HIS A 90 -4.39 10.13 28.16
N PRO A 91 -3.46 9.71 29.04
CA PRO A 91 -2.01 9.74 28.76
C PRO A 91 -1.63 8.97 27.49
N LEU A 92 -2.30 7.86 27.19
CA LEU A 92 -2.06 7.09 25.97
C LEU A 92 -2.34 7.85 24.67
N ARG A 93 -3.06 8.99 24.69
CA ARG A 93 -3.26 9.79 23.47
C ARG A 93 -1.94 10.35 22.93
N ASP A 94 -0.94 10.54 23.77
CA ASP A 94 0.40 10.96 23.36
C ASP A 94 1.20 9.84 22.69
N ILE A 95 0.76 8.58 22.82
CA ILE A 95 1.40 7.38 22.25
C ILE A 95 0.65 6.88 21.03
N ILE A 96 -0.68 6.71 21.16
CA ILE A 96 -1.53 6.10 20.14
C ILE A 96 -2.55 7.06 19.52
N GLY A 97 -2.49 8.36 19.83
CA GLY A 97 -3.38 9.38 19.26
C GLY A 97 -4.79 9.41 19.86
N ALA A 98 -5.72 10.14 19.26
CA ALA A 98 -7.14 10.22 19.63
C ALA A 98 -8.04 9.50 18.59
N PRO A 99 -9.34 9.28 18.83
CA PRO A 99 -10.20 8.58 17.86
C PRO A 99 -10.13 9.10 16.41
N ASP A 100 -9.97 10.40 16.25
CA ASP A 100 -9.90 11.14 14.98
C ASP A 100 -8.49 11.61 14.59
N SER A 101 -7.47 11.30 15.41
CA SER A 101 -6.09 11.72 15.18
C SER A 101 -5.11 10.58 15.46
N LEU A 102 -4.13 10.39 14.60
CA LEU A 102 -3.06 9.39 14.81
C LEU A 102 -2.04 9.83 15.87
N GLY A 103 -2.10 11.07 16.36
CA GLY A 103 -1.09 11.61 17.27
C GLY A 103 0.31 11.52 16.64
N PRO A 104 1.30 10.88 17.30
CA PRO A 104 2.63 10.74 16.75
C PRO A 104 2.74 9.66 15.65
N LEU A 105 1.73 8.79 15.52
CA LEU A 105 1.80 7.60 14.70
C LEU A 105 1.75 7.93 13.20
N ARG A 106 2.61 7.26 12.44
CA ARG A 106 2.55 7.23 10.98
C ARG A 106 2.78 5.81 10.49
N PHE A 107 2.07 5.44 9.43
CA PHE A 107 2.05 4.08 8.92
C PHE A 107 2.55 3.99 7.49
N THR A 108 2.96 2.79 7.08
CA THR A 108 3.22 2.43 5.68
C THR A 108 2.69 1.01 5.45
N GLY A 109 1.84 0.83 4.43
CA GLY A 109 1.10 -0.40 4.19
C GLY A 109 -0.42 -0.18 4.20
N PRO A 110 -1.22 -1.24 4.29
CA PRO A 110 -0.82 -2.63 4.50
C PRO A 110 -0.20 -3.29 3.29
N TYR A 111 0.57 -4.35 3.52
CA TYR A 111 1.11 -5.23 2.48
C TYR A 111 1.09 -6.68 2.97
N LEU A 112 1.29 -7.64 2.07
CA LEU A 112 1.37 -9.04 2.43
C LEU A 112 2.83 -9.43 2.70
N LEU A 113 3.02 -10.38 3.60
CA LEU A 113 4.28 -11.07 3.81
C LEU A 113 4.06 -12.56 3.55
N SER A 114 5.01 -13.23 2.90
CA SER A 114 5.04 -14.69 2.76
C SER A 114 6.42 -15.17 3.18
N HIS A 115 6.48 -16.10 4.14
CA HIS A 115 7.75 -16.53 4.75
C HIS A 115 8.61 -15.36 5.26
N GLY A 116 7.96 -14.32 5.80
CA GLY A 116 8.62 -13.10 6.26
C GLY A 116 9.06 -12.12 5.16
N GLU A 117 8.95 -12.47 3.89
CA GLU A 117 9.28 -11.60 2.76
C GLU A 117 8.09 -10.73 2.37
N ARG A 118 8.32 -9.41 2.18
CA ARG A 118 7.30 -8.50 1.67
C ARG A 118 6.95 -8.79 0.22
N LEU A 119 5.65 -8.93 -0.04
CA LEU A 119 5.09 -9.01 -1.37
C LEU A 119 4.61 -7.63 -1.86
N PHE A 120 4.75 -7.39 -3.15
CA PHE A 120 4.46 -6.12 -3.82
C PHE A 120 3.37 -6.27 -4.87
N PRO A 121 2.54 -5.24 -5.11
CA PRO A 121 1.58 -5.30 -6.22
C PRO A 121 2.32 -5.43 -7.55
N VAL A 122 1.77 -6.23 -8.47
CA VAL A 122 2.29 -6.26 -9.84
C VAL A 122 2.05 -4.90 -10.49
N PRO A 123 3.09 -4.23 -11.04
CA PRO A 123 2.93 -2.96 -11.71
C PRO A 123 1.98 -3.08 -12.91
N CYS A 124 1.02 -2.15 -13.06
CA CYS A 124 0.02 -2.19 -14.12
C CYS A 124 0.63 -2.11 -15.53
N ALA A 125 1.86 -1.60 -15.65
CA ALA A 125 2.61 -1.61 -16.89
C ALA A 125 3.23 -2.97 -17.24
N TYR A 126 3.26 -3.96 -16.34
CA TYR A 126 3.64 -5.34 -16.65
C TYR A 126 2.48 -6.10 -17.30
N LEU A 127 2.75 -6.76 -18.42
CA LEU A 127 1.77 -7.56 -19.15
C LEU A 127 2.34 -8.96 -19.42
N GLN A 128 1.47 -9.96 -19.37
CA GLN A 128 1.84 -11.35 -19.62
C GLN A 128 0.80 -12.08 -20.48
N THR A 129 1.25 -13.03 -21.29
CA THR A 129 0.40 -13.99 -22.00
C THR A 129 0.13 -15.22 -21.14
N ALA A 130 -0.80 -16.08 -21.57
CA ALA A 130 -1.14 -17.31 -20.83
C ALA A 130 0.01 -18.34 -20.80
N ASP A 131 0.89 -18.34 -21.81
CA ASP A 131 2.08 -19.20 -21.93
C ASP A 131 3.32 -18.60 -21.26
N GLY A 132 3.18 -17.45 -20.60
CA GLY A 132 4.22 -16.86 -19.75
C GLY A 132 5.12 -15.84 -20.43
N GLN A 133 4.96 -15.57 -21.73
CA GLN A 133 5.67 -14.49 -22.41
C GLN A 133 5.28 -13.13 -21.84
N GLN A 134 6.26 -12.25 -21.68
CA GLN A 134 6.08 -10.98 -21.00
C GLN A 134 6.39 -9.79 -21.91
N THR A 135 5.69 -8.69 -21.67
CA THR A 135 5.98 -7.39 -22.26
C THR A 135 5.61 -6.31 -21.25
N ARG A 136 5.86 -5.05 -21.61
CA ARG A 136 5.47 -3.93 -20.76
C ARG A 136 4.96 -2.74 -21.54
N LEU A 137 4.21 -1.90 -20.84
CA LEU A 137 3.76 -0.61 -21.34
C LEU A 137 4.84 0.46 -21.13
N THR A 138 5.05 1.28 -22.14
CA THR A 138 5.95 2.44 -22.14
C THR A 138 5.27 3.62 -22.83
N PRO A 139 5.61 4.88 -22.52
CA PRO A 139 5.08 6.03 -23.25
C PRO A 139 5.35 5.91 -24.75
N ALA A 140 4.33 6.16 -25.58
CA ALA A 140 4.50 6.25 -27.04
C ALA A 140 5.54 7.31 -27.40
N LYS A 141 6.20 7.17 -28.56
CA LYS A 141 7.19 8.17 -29.03
C LYS A 141 6.53 9.50 -29.42
N SER A 142 5.32 9.43 -29.99
CA SER A 142 4.53 10.59 -30.42
C SER A 142 3.24 10.69 -29.63
N ALA A 143 2.76 11.92 -29.43
CA ALA A 143 1.44 12.16 -28.86
C ALA A 143 0.33 11.90 -29.89
N ILE A 144 -0.86 11.55 -29.39
CA ILE A 144 -2.08 11.39 -30.18
C ILE A 144 -3.21 12.21 -29.56
N GLU A 145 -4.17 12.64 -30.38
CA GLU A 145 -5.36 13.37 -29.90
C GLU A 145 -6.38 12.40 -29.30
N CYS A 146 -6.87 12.71 -28.10
CA CYS A 146 -7.93 11.97 -27.43
C CYS A 146 -8.66 12.88 -26.42
N ASP A 147 -9.57 12.33 -25.60
CA ASP A 147 -10.31 13.11 -24.60
C ASP A 147 -9.42 13.76 -23.52
N LEU A 148 -8.17 13.29 -23.37
CA LEU A 148 -7.16 13.91 -22.51
C LEU A 148 -6.37 15.03 -23.22
N GLY A 149 -6.72 15.36 -24.45
CA GLY A 149 -5.96 16.23 -25.37
C GLY A 149 -4.89 15.46 -26.15
N LYS A 150 -3.94 16.19 -26.73
CA LYS A 150 -2.78 15.63 -27.45
C LYS A 150 -1.74 15.05 -26.50
N VAL A 151 -1.82 13.77 -26.14
CA VAL A 151 -0.98 13.16 -25.09
C VAL A 151 -0.22 11.92 -25.57
N ARG A 152 0.88 11.56 -24.89
CA ARG A 152 1.62 10.31 -25.14
C ARG A 152 1.00 9.14 -24.36
N LEU A 153 0.16 8.35 -25.03
CA LEU A 153 -0.46 7.17 -24.42
C LEU A 153 0.54 6.03 -24.17
N PRO A 154 0.30 5.17 -23.17
CA PRO A 154 1.10 3.96 -22.97
C PRO A 154 0.86 2.96 -24.11
N ILE A 155 1.94 2.41 -24.66
CA ILE A 155 1.92 1.38 -25.71
C ILE A 155 2.75 0.17 -25.28
N LYS A 156 2.41 -1.01 -25.78
CA LYS A 156 3.21 -2.23 -25.57
C LYS A 156 4.54 -2.11 -26.28
N MET A 157 5.63 -2.46 -25.60
CA MET A 157 6.95 -2.58 -26.24
C MET A 157 6.94 -3.64 -27.34
N GLN A 158 6.16 -4.72 -27.18
CA GLN A 158 5.90 -5.72 -28.20
C GLN A 158 4.42 -5.63 -28.60
N ALA A 159 4.14 -4.93 -29.71
CA ALA A 159 2.78 -4.58 -30.12
C ALA A 159 1.89 -5.80 -30.39
N ASP A 160 2.46 -6.84 -31.00
CA ASP A 160 1.70 -8.02 -31.46
C ASP A 160 1.51 -9.09 -30.38
N LEU A 161 2.19 -8.97 -29.23
CA LEU A 161 2.05 -9.94 -28.15
C LEU A 161 0.66 -9.79 -27.49
N PRO A 162 -0.18 -10.84 -27.43
CA PRO A 162 -1.53 -10.77 -26.86
C PRO A 162 -1.52 -10.81 -25.32
N ALA A 163 -0.61 -10.05 -24.71
CA ALA A 163 -0.40 -9.98 -23.28
C ALA A 163 -1.44 -9.06 -22.60
N LYS A 164 -1.84 -9.44 -21.38
CA LYS A 164 -2.80 -8.70 -20.53
C LYS A 164 -2.16 -8.34 -19.19
N PRO A 165 -2.69 -7.35 -18.46
CA PRO A 165 -2.27 -7.10 -17.10
C PRO A 165 -2.42 -8.35 -16.24
N LEU A 166 -1.42 -8.63 -15.41
CA LEU A 166 -1.46 -9.76 -14.50
C LEU A 166 -2.20 -9.35 -13.22
N GLU A 167 -3.48 -9.71 -13.14
CA GLU A 167 -4.32 -9.52 -11.95
C GLU A 167 -4.15 -10.67 -10.94
N ASN A 168 -4.52 -10.46 -9.68
CA ASN A 168 -4.47 -11.47 -8.61
C ASN A 168 -3.09 -12.13 -8.39
N ALA A 169 -2.03 -11.33 -8.51
CA ALA A 169 -0.67 -11.76 -8.25
C ALA A 169 0.13 -10.66 -7.55
N PHE A 170 1.26 -11.07 -6.98
CA PHE A 170 2.21 -10.22 -6.28
C PHE A 170 3.63 -10.56 -6.75
N LEU A 171 4.53 -9.59 -6.62
CA LEU A 171 5.96 -9.77 -6.85
C LEU A 171 6.68 -9.92 -5.51
N THR A 172 7.74 -10.73 -5.51
CA THR A 172 8.76 -10.75 -4.46
C THR A 172 9.62 -9.48 -4.52
N PHE A 173 10.54 -9.33 -3.58
CA PHE A 173 11.55 -8.27 -3.60
C PHE A 173 12.32 -8.28 -4.93
N GLU A 174 12.78 -9.45 -5.35
CA GLU A 174 13.58 -9.65 -6.56
C GLU A 174 12.76 -9.37 -7.82
N GLY A 175 11.50 -9.81 -7.87
CA GLY A 175 10.61 -9.56 -8.99
C GLY A 175 10.33 -8.07 -9.19
N LEU A 176 10.07 -7.33 -8.11
CA LEU A 176 9.90 -5.88 -8.19
C LEU A 176 11.22 -5.19 -8.60
N GLN A 177 12.37 -5.63 -8.07
CA GLN A 177 13.69 -5.10 -8.46
C GLN A 177 13.94 -5.25 -9.97
N GLN A 178 13.65 -6.44 -10.53
CA GLN A 178 13.77 -6.72 -11.96
C GLN A 178 12.92 -5.75 -12.78
N PHE A 179 11.66 -5.57 -12.41
CA PHE A 179 10.75 -4.65 -13.10
C PHE A 179 11.21 -3.18 -13.04
N LEU A 180 11.60 -2.71 -11.85
CA LEU A 180 12.08 -1.34 -11.66
C LEU A 180 13.36 -1.05 -12.43
N SER A 181 14.17 -2.10 -12.67
CA SER A 181 15.38 -2.04 -13.50
C SER A 181 15.10 -2.16 -15.01
N GLY A 182 13.83 -2.36 -15.39
CA GLY A 182 13.41 -2.58 -16.77
C GLY A 182 13.84 -3.92 -17.36
N LYS A 183 14.09 -4.92 -16.49
CA LYS A 183 14.41 -6.30 -16.86
C LYS A 183 13.12 -7.13 -16.90
N GLU A 184 13.20 -8.28 -17.56
CA GLU A 184 12.18 -9.32 -17.47
C GLU A 184 12.08 -9.87 -16.04
N ILE A 185 10.86 -10.18 -15.60
CA ILE A 185 10.60 -10.81 -14.31
C ILE A 185 10.71 -12.33 -14.47
N ASP A 186 11.47 -12.98 -13.59
CA ASP A 186 11.50 -14.43 -13.50
C ASP A 186 10.15 -14.95 -12.95
N GLN A 187 9.57 -15.97 -13.57
CA GLN A 187 8.28 -16.54 -13.16
C GLN A 187 8.28 -17.03 -11.70
N SER A 188 9.43 -17.48 -11.20
CA SER A 188 9.63 -17.86 -9.80
C SER A 188 9.54 -16.69 -8.82
N GLN A 189 9.48 -15.45 -9.31
CA GLN A 189 9.36 -14.22 -8.53
C GLN A 189 7.94 -13.64 -8.52
N ILE A 190 7.00 -14.41 -9.09
CA ILE A 190 5.56 -14.11 -9.10
C ILE A 190 4.86 -15.06 -8.13
N ARG A 191 4.00 -14.51 -7.26
CA ARG A 191 3.14 -15.27 -6.36
C ARG A 191 1.69 -14.98 -6.72
N THR A 192 0.93 -15.98 -7.13
CA THR A 192 -0.50 -15.79 -7.40
C THR A 192 -1.30 -15.83 -6.11
N ALA A 193 -2.40 -15.10 -6.02
CA ALA A 193 -3.26 -15.06 -4.83
C ALA A 193 -3.70 -16.47 -4.41
N ALA A 194 -3.99 -17.35 -5.37
CA ALA A 194 -4.38 -18.74 -5.13
C ALA A 194 -3.28 -19.59 -4.47
N THR A 195 -2.00 -19.19 -4.57
CA THR A 195 -0.89 -19.85 -3.86
C THR A 195 -0.71 -19.31 -2.43
N LEU A 196 -1.37 -18.21 -2.08
CA LEU A 196 -1.22 -17.52 -0.80
C LEU A 196 -2.42 -17.77 0.14
N PHE A 197 -3.64 -17.68 -0.40
CA PHE A 197 -4.87 -17.83 0.36
C PHE A 197 -6.00 -18.40 -0.50
N ALA A 198 -6.95 -19.05 0.16
CA ALA A 198 -8.21 -19.49 -0.40
C ALA A 198 -9.37 -18.62 0.12
N HIS A 199 -10.50 -18.71 -0.57
CA HIS A 199 -11.76 -18.17 -0.09
C HIS A 199 -12.56 -19.27 0.62
N GLU A 200 -13.02 -19.00 1.84
CA GLU A 200 -13.89 -19.91 2.59
C GLU A 200 -15.27 -19.29 2.75
N GLU A 201 -16.27 -19.93 2.16
CA GLU A 201 -17.67 -19.54 2.30
C GLU A 201 -18.22 -20.04 3.63
N ARG A 202 -18.96 -19.18 4.32
CA ARG A 202 -19.61 -19.48 5.59
C ARG A 202 -21.06 -19.05 5.54
N LEU A 203 -21.95 -19.97 5.93
CA LEU A 203 -23.37 -19.72 6.07
C LEU A 203 -23.71 -19.67 7.55
N GLY A 204 -24.27 -18.54 7.98
CA GLY A 204 -24.71 -18.32 9.34
C GLY A 204 -26.23 -18.13 9.43
N ILE A 205 -26.77 -18.47 10.61
CA ILE A 205 -28.18 -18.26 10.95
C ILE A 205 -28.30 -17.46 12.25
N GLY A 206 -29.22 -16.51 12.28
CA GLY A 206 -29.68 -15.89 13.54
C GLY A 206 -30.69 -16.80 14.23
N ARG A 207 -30.50 -17.06 15.52
CA ARG A 207 -31.34 -17.94 16.32
C ARG A 207 -31.88 -17.19 17.53
N ASP A 208 -33.17 -17.33 17.79
CA ASP A 208 -33.75 -16.92 19.06
C ASP A 208 -33.31 -17.92 20.15
N ASN A 209 -32.63 -17.43 21.19
CA ASN A 209 -32.09 -18.30 22.24
C ASN A 209 -33.18 -18.93 23.12
N SER A 210 -34.36 -18.31 23.22
CA SER A 210 -35.48 -18.80 24.02
C SER A 210 -36.24 -19.91 23.30
N THR A 211 -36.54 -19.74 22.01
CA THR A 211 -37.30 -20.73 21.22
C THR A 211 -36.40 -21.76 20.55
N ARG A 212 -35.09 -21.50 20.45
CA ARG A 212 -34.10 -22.27 19.69
C ARG A 212 -34.44 -22.40 18.20
N THR A 213 -35.30 -21.53 17.66
CA THR A 213 -35.67 -21.50 16.25
C THR A 213 -34.99 -20.36 15.50
N THR A 214 -34.84 -20.52 14.19
CA THR A 214 -34.46 -19.45 13.27
C THR A 214 -35.67 -18.63 12.87
N GLY A 215 -35.55 -17.31 12.85
CA GLY A 215 -36.56 -16.41 12.29
C GLY A 215 -36.39 -16.21 10.78
N ASP A 216 -37.44 -15.76 10.10
CA ASP A 216 -37.38 -15.42 8.69
C ASP A 216 -36.37 -14.29 8.41
N GLY A 217 -35.60 -14.42 7.33
CA GLY A 217 -34.59 -13.43 6.93
C GLY A 217 -33.30 -13.44 7.74
N LEU A 218 -33.09 -14.39 8.66
CA LEU A 218 -31.87 -14.46 9.49
C LEU A 218 -30.77 -15.34 8.89
N LEU A 219 -30.74 -15.52 7.57
CA LEU A 219 -29.68 -16.24 6.86
C LEU A 219 -28.65 -15.24 6.33
N TYR A 220 -27.37 -15.45 6.58
CA TYR A 220 -26.30 -14.64 6.00
C TYR A 220 -25.15 -15.51 5.49
N GLN A 221 -24.51 -15.07 4.41
CA GLN A 221 -23.35 -15.74 3.81
C GLN A 221 -22.17 -14.78 3.74
N THR A 222 -21.01 -15.21 4.25
CA THR A 222 -19.75 -14.46 4.21
C THR A 222 -18.68 -15.27 3.49
N ARG A 223 -17.76 -14.59 2.80
CA ARG A 223 -16.59 -15.20 2.17
C ARG A 223 -15.32 -14.71 2.83
N HIS A 224 -14.74 -15.58 3.65
CA HIS A 224 -13.54 -15.31 4.41
C HIS A 224 -12.28 -15.54 3.59
N ILE A 225 -11.17 -14.95 4.03
CA ILE A 225 -9.82 -15.28 3.57
C ILE A 225 -9.25 -16.35 4.48
N ARG A 226 -8.87 -17.50 3.91
CA ARG A 226 -8.12 -18.56 4.58
C ARG A 226 -6.69 -18.56 4.05
N PRO A 227 -5.72 -18.01 4.81
CA PRO A 227 -4.30 -18.19 4.51
C PRO A 227 -3.95 -19.67 4.32
N LEU A 228 -3.17 -19.98 3.29
CA LEU A 228 -2.67 -21.34 3.10
C LEU A 228 -1.46 -21.56 4.00
N HIS A 229 -1.43 -22.68 4.73
CA HIS A 229 -0.31 -23.00 5.64
C HIS A 229 1.04 -23.01 4.91
N ALA A 230 1.07 -23.51 3.67
CA ALA A 230 2.29 -23.57 2.87
C ALA A 230 2.87 -22.20 2.50
N ALA A 231 2.06 -21.13 2.55
CA ALA A 231 2.49 -19.79 2.16
C ALA A 231 3.04 -18.95 3.32
N ASP A 232 2.84 -19.39 4.57
CA ASP A 232 3.13 -18.60 5.79
C ASP A 232 2.68 -17.13 5.64
N LEU A 233 1.44 -16.97 5.19
CA LEU A 233 0.93 -15.66 4.79
C LEU A 233 0.60 -14.82 6.03
N GLN A 234 1.18 -13.64 6.08
CA GLN A 234 0.94 -12.63 7.11
C GLN A 234 0.58 -11.29 6.46
N ILE A 235 -0.01 -10.39 7.24
CA ILE A 235 -0.27 -9.02 6.83
C ILE A 235 0.73 -8.11 7.55
N GLY A 236 1.51 -7.32 6.82
CA GLY A 236 2.48 -6.38 7.34
C GLY A 236 1.99 -4.93 7.34
N MET A 237 2.41 -4.17 8.35
CA MET A 237 2.31 -2.71 8.38
C MET A 237 3.51 -2.12 9.11
N THR A 238 4.20 -1.17 8.48
CA THR A 238 5.26 -0.42 9.14
C THR A 238 4.64 0.67 10.01
N VAL A 239 5.14 0.80 11.23
CA VAL A 239 4.75 1.85 12.17
C VAL A 239 5.96 2.71 12.50
N SER A 240 5.77 4.01 12.54
CA SER A 240 6.75 4.98 13.05
C SER A 240 6.09 5.94 14.03
N GLY A 241 6.89 6.50 14.93
CA GLY A 241 6.39 7.40 15.98
C GLY A 241 5.79 6.67 17.19
N LEU A 242 5.67 5.34 17.15
CA LEU A 242 5.30 4.53 18.31
C LEU A 242 6.53 4.32 19.21
N GLN A 243 6.62 5.08 20.29
CA GLN A 243 7.71 5.01 21.26
C GLN A 243 7.16 4.52 22.59
N ASP A 244 7.29 3.22 22.80
CA ASP A 244 6.84 2.59 24.03
C ASP A 244 7.70 1.34 24.31
N PRO A 245 8.69 1.46 25.21
CA PRO A 245 9.59 0.36 25.54
C PRO A 245 8.90 -0.76 26.33
N SER A 246 7.70 -0.52 26.86
CA SER A 246 6.95 -1.52 27.64
C SER A 246 6.15 -2.48 26.77
N LEU A 247 6.05 -2.21 25.45
CA LEU A 247 5.29 -3.07 24.56
C LEU A 247 5.92 -4.46 24.43
N PRO A 248 5.13 -5.54 24.46
CA PRO A 248 5.64 -6.88 24.18
C PRO A 248 6.08 -6.99 22.71
N GLU A 249 7.00 -7.91 22.41
CA GLU A 249 7.46 -8.16 21.03
C GLU A 249 6.40 -8.88 20.19
N ALA A 250 5.51 -9.65 20.82
CA ALA A 250 4.43 -10.38 20.17
C ALA A 250 3.20 -10.49 21.07
N GLY A 251 2.05 -10.81 20.47
CA GLY A 251 0.80 -11.00 21.19
C GLY A 251 -0.34 -11.46 20.28
N MET A 252 -1.58 -11.28 20.74
CA MET A 252 -2.78 -11.55 19.96
C MET A 252 -3.71 -10.35 19.98
N VAL A 253 -4.50 -10.19 18.92
CA VAL A 253 -5.51 -9.14 18.83
C VAL A 253 -6.70 -9.61 17.99
N ARG A 254 -7.86 -9.00 18.21
CA ARG A 254 -8.98 -9.12 17.28
C ARG A 254 -8.68 -8.32 16.03
N LEU A 255 -8.78 -8.97 14.87
CA LEU A 255 -8.48 -8.37 13.58
C LEU A 255 -9.59 -8.65 12.58
N GLY A 256 -10.25 -7.59 12.11
CA GLY A 256 -11.39 -7.70 11.19
C GLY A 256 -12.73 -7.87 11.93
N ALA A 257 -13.73 -8.35 11.19
CA ALA A 257 -15.09 -8.56 11.67
C ALA A 257 -15.24 -9.92 12.38
N GLU A 258 -16.41 -10.16 12.99
CA GLU A 258 -16.75 -11.42 13.70
C GLU A 258 -15.78 -11.84 14.81
N GLY A 259 -14.99 -10.90 15.34
CA GLY A 259 -14.04 -11.17 16.42
C GLY A 259 -12.92 -12.15 16.04
N ARG A 260 -12.56 -12.24 14.75
CA ARG A 260 -11.44 -13.07 14.29
C ARG A 260 -10.14 -12.67 14.98
N LEU A 261 -9.31 -13.65 15.28
CA LEU A 261 -8.05 -13.46 15.99
C LEU A 261 -6.86 -13.54 15.05
N ALA A 262 -5.89 -12.68 15.29
CA ALA A 262 -4.58 -12.74 14.67
C ALA A 262 -3.49 -12.66 15.74
N ALA A 263 -2.44 -13.46 15.57
CA ALA A 263 -1.20 -13.30 16.29
C ALA A 263 -0.44 -12.15 15.64
N TRP A 264 0.18 -11.29 16.45
CA TRP A 264 1.00 -10.20 15.94
C TRP A 264 2.41 -10.30 16.52
N GLN A 265 3.39 -9.82 15.75
CA GLN A 265 4.77 -9.69 16.17
C GLN A 265 5.37 -8.38 15.63
N ARG A 266 6.35 -7.84 16.35
CA ARG A 266 7.11 -6.64 15.98
C ARG A 266 8.50 -7.05 15.50
N GLY A 267 8.98 -6.41 14.45
CA GLY A 267 10.27 -6.76 13.86
C GLY A 267 10.90 -5.64 13.07
N ALA A 268 12.00 -6.00 12.41
CA ALA A 268 12.70 -5.11 11.50
C ALA A 268 11.84 -4.79 10.27
N VAL A 269 11.93 -3.56 9.79
CA VAL A 269 11.26 -3.14 8.57
C VAL A 269 12.02 -3.68 7.35
N PRO A 270 11.36 -4.42 6.44
CA PRO A 270 12.01 -4.89 5.23
C PRO A 270 12.40 -3.70 4.35
N ALA A 271 13.56 -3.78 3.71
CA ALA A 271 14.00 -2.79 2.75
C ALA A 271 13.12 -2.81 1.48
N LEU A 272 13.12 -1.71 0.73
CA LEU A 272 12.54 -1.67 -0.60
C LEU A 272 13.58 -2.06 -1.66
N PRO A 273 13.18 -2.77 -2.72
CA PRO A 273 14.07 -3.12 -3.82
C PRO A 273 14.48 -1.88 -4.60
N VAL A 274 15.78 -1.74 -4.83
CA VAL A 274 16.36 -0.59 -5.53
C VAL A 274 16.69 -0.99 -6.96
N ALA A 275 16.25 -0.20 -7.94
CA ALA A 275 16.55 -0.47 -9.34
C ALA A 275 18.06 -0.43 -9.63
N ASP A 276 18.52 -1.33 -10.49
CA ASP A 276 19.87 -1.29 -11.05
C ASP A 276 19.91 -0.50 -12.36
N GLY A 277 21.07 0.07 -12.67
CA GLY A 277 21.36 0.68 -13.97
C GLY A 277 21.08 2.19 -14.03
N SER A 278 21.07 2.71 -15.26
CA SER A 278 20.82 4.13 -15.55
C SER A 278 20.05 4.23 -16.86
N LYS A 279 18.96 4.99 -16.87
CA LYS A 279 18.21 5.34 -18.07
C LYS A 279 17.76 6.81 -18.05
N SER A 280 17.13 7.24 -19.14
CA SER A 280 16.77 8.63 -19.44
C SER A 280 15.55 9.18 -18.68
N GLY A 281 14.86 8.38 -17.87
CA GLY A 281 13.73 8.85 -17.09
C GLY A 281 13.39 7.97 -15.89
N LEU A 282 12.36 8.39 -15.15
CA LEU A 282 11.90 7.76 -13.93
C LEU A 282 10.56 7.06 -14.14
N LEU A 283 10.41 5.91 -13.49
CA LEU A 283 9.15 5.21 -13.34
C LEU A 283 8.77 5.21 -11.87
N LEU A 284 7.69 5.90 -11.51
CA LEU A 284 7.10 5.84 -10.17
C LEU A 284 6.03 4.75 -10.14
N VAL A 285 6.14 3.80 -9.22
CA VAL A 285 5.18 2.71 -9.04
C VAL A 285 4.54 2.85 -7.65
N LEU A 286 3.22 2.98 -7.57
CA LEU A 286 2.50 2.93 -6.31
C LEU A 286 2.61 1.52 -5.70
N LEU A 287 3.12 1.40 -4.47
CA LEU A 287 3.16 0.16 -3.70
C LEU A 287 1.94 0.00 -2.79
N THR A 288 1.33 1.11 -2.38
CA THR A 288 0.06 1.13 -1.63
C THR A 288 -0.94 2.05 -2.33
N PRO A 289 -2.27 1.85 -2.12
CA PRO A 289 -3.27 2.73 -2.72
C PRO A 289 -3.04 4.20 -2.33
N ALA A 290 -3.24 5.12 -3.28
CA ALA A 290 -3.06 6.55 -3.07
C ALA A 290 -4.38 7.30 -3.27
N LEU A 291 -4.64 8.27 -2.40
CA LEU A 291 -5.74 9.21 -2.57
C LEU A 291 -5.18 10.49 -3.16
N PHE A 292 -5.59 10.82 -4.38
CA PHE A 292 -5.21 12.07 -5.03
C PHE A 292 -6.43 12.96 -5.23
N ALA A 293 -6.25 14.28 -5.13
CA ALA A 293 -7.32 15.24 -5.40
C ALA A 293 -7.80 15.13 -6.86
N GLY A 294 -6.87 14.88 -7.80
CA GLY A 294 -7.15 14.64 -9.21
C GLY A 294 -7.56 13.21 -9.56
N GLY A 295 -7.84 12.36 -8.57
CA GLY A 295 -8.21 10.94 -8.74
C GLY A 295 -7.04 10.06 -9.16
N TRP A 296 -6.53 10.24 -10.36
CA TRP A 296 -5.39 9.48 -10.92
C TRP A 296 -4.08 10.26 -10.89
N LEU A 297 -4.14 11.59 -10.93
CA LEU A 297 -2.98 12.48 -11.06
C LEU A 297 -2.37 12.75 -9.67
N PRO A 298 -1.08 12.45 -9.43
CA PRO A 298 -0.43 12.77 -8.16
C PRO A 298 -0.56 14.25 -7.81
N ASP A 299 -0.84 14.53 -6.55
CA ASP A 299 -0.99 15.91 -6.05
C ASP A 299 0.32 16.71 -6.30
N GLY A 300 0.18 17.97 -6.72
CA GLY A 300 1.31 18.83 -7.09
C GLY A 300 1.60 18.90 -8.58
N PHE A 301 0.95 18.08 -9.41
CA PHE A 301 1.03 18.17 -10.87
C PHE A 301 -0.11 19.00 -11.47
N ALA A 302 0.20 19.76 -12.51
CA ALA A 302 -0.76 20.52 -13.31
C ALA A 302 -0.50 20.31 -14.81
N ALA A 303 -1.56 20.34 -15.60
CA ALA A 303 -1.46 20.19 -17.06
C ALA A 303 -0.69 21.36 -17.67
N HIS A 304 0.17 21.05 -18.64
CA HIS A 304 0.97 22.01 -19.39
C HIS A 304 1.00 21.60 -20.87
N GLU A 305 0.79 22.56 -21.77
CA GLU A 305 0.79 22.32 -23.21
C GLU A 305 2.18 22.60 -23.78
N GLU A 306 2.76 21.61 -24.47
CA GLU A 306 4.02 21.75 -25.21
C GLU A 306 3.79 21.43 -26.69
N GLU A 307 4.73 21.80 -27.57
CA GLU A 307 4.65 21.50 -29.01
C GLU A 307 4.50 19.98 -29.27
N SER A 308 5.15 19.16 -28.44
CA SER A 308 5.08 17.70 -28.48
C SER A 308 3.76 17.10 -27.96
N GLY A 309 2.90 17.92 -27.35
CA GLY A 309 1.65 17.51 -26.70
C GLY A 309 1.55 17.95 -25.24
N ARG A 310 0.39 17.72 -24.64
CA ARG A 310 0.09 17.94 -23.24
C ARG A 310 0.91 16.98 -22.35
N VAL A 311 1.52 17.56 -21.34
CA VAL A 311 2.21 16.87 -20.24
C VAL A 311 1.71 17.43 -18.91
N TRP A 312 2.19 16.90 -17.79
CA TRP A 312 1.91 17.48 -16.47
C TRP A 312 3.21 17.84 -15.78
N LEU A 313 3.35 19.10 -15.38
CA LEU A 313 4.51 19.59 -14.64
C LEU A 313 4.16 19.63 -13.15
N GLY A 314 5.07 19.19 -12.31
CA GLY A 314 4.88 19.20 -10.87
C GLY A 314 6.18 19.04 -10.09
N GLU A 315 6.09 19.15 -8.77
CA GLU A 315 7.20 18.95 -7.87
C GLU A 315 6.84 17.93 -6.80
N LEU A 316 7.70 16.91 -6.63
CA LEU A 316 7.57 15.91 -5.58
C LEU A 316 8.84 15.93 -4.72
N ALA A 317 8.70 16.15 -3.42
CA ALA A 317 9.82 16.15 -2.47
C ALA A 317 11.01 17.04 -2.90
N GLY A 318 10.74 18.21 -3.50
CA GLY A 318 11.78 19.12 -4.00
C GLY A 318 12.30 18.80 -5.39
N ILE A 319 11.80 17.75 -6.05
CA ILE A 319 12.22 17.33 -7.40
C ILE A 319 11.18 17.75 -8.42
N ARG A 320 11.58 18.61 -9.37
CA ARG A 320 10.74 19.02 -10.50
C ARG A 320 10.67 17.90 -11.54
N LEU A 321 9.46 17.50 -11.87
CA LEU A 321 9.16 16.38 -12.75
C LEU A 321 8.17 16.80 -13.85
N LYS A 322 8.35 16.21 -15.02
CA LYS A 322 7.40 16.21 -16.12
C LYS A 322 6.80 14.82 -16.24
N LEU A 323 5.53 14.66 -15.89
CA LEU A 323 4.77 13.43 -16.09
C LEU A 323 4.32 13.35 -17.55
N ILE A 324 4.81 12.31 -18.22
CA ILE A 324 4.64 12.09 -19.66
C ILE A 324 3.44 11.18 -19.96
N SER A 325 3.29 10.14 -19.15
CA SER A 325 2.27 9.10 -19.34
C SER A 325 2.02 8.38 -18.02
N SER A 326 0.85 7.75 -17.89
CA SER A 326 0.50 6.94 -16.74
C SER A 326 -0.22 5.66 -17.16
N VAL A 327 -0.10 4.63 -16.34
CA VAL A 327 -0.89 3.39 -16.43
C VAL A 327 -1.49 3.16 -15.06
N VAL A 328 -2.77 3.48 -14.91
CA VAL A 328 -3.49 3.44 -13.63
C VAL A 328 -4.51 2.30 -13.66
N GLY A 329 -4.49 1.45 -12.64
CA GLY A 329 -5.42 0.33 -12.54
C GLY A 329 -6.84 0.76 -12.17
N LYS A 330 -7.74 -0.21 -11.99
CA LYS A 330 -9.12 0.04 -11.55
C LYS A 330 -9.13 0.68 -10.15
N PRO A 331 -9.90 1.76 -9.90
CA PRO A 331 -9.93 2.40 -8.60
C PRO A 331 -10.32 1.44 -7.47
N VAL A 332 -9.56 1.46 -6.38
CA VAL A 332 -9.91 0.75 -5.14
C VAL A 332 -10.86 1.66 -4.37
N ARG A 333 -12.02 1.14 -3.97
CA ARG A 333 -12.99 1.89 -3.17
C ARG A 333 -12.90 1.44 -1.73
N GLU A 334 -12.53 2.35 -0.84
CA GLU A 334 -12.46 2.06 0.58
C GLU A 334 -13.34 3.01 1.38
N GLY A 335 -14.19 2.42 2.22
CA GLY A 335 -14.92 3.13 3.27
C GLY A 335 -14.39 2.71 4.63
N GLY A 336 -15.30 2.54 5.59
CA GLY A 336 -14.96 1.98 6.89
C GLY A 336 -16.04 2.25 7.92
N TRP A 337 -15.78 1.86 9.16
CA TRP A 337 -16.66 2.13 10.29
C TRP A 337 -15.92 2.98 11.31
N ASP A 338 -16.56 4.06 11.76
CA ASP A 338 -16.07 4.84 12.89
C ASP A 338 -16.58 4.21 14.19
N MET A 339 -15.66 3.60 14.96
CA MET A 339 -16.00 2.92 16.22
C MET A 339 -16.54 3.87 17.30
N VAL A 340 -16.11 5.13 17.29
CA VAL A 340 -16.51 6.12 18.30
C VAL A 340 -17.85 6.76 17.93
N ARG A 341 -18.01 7.17 16.67
CA ARG A 341 -19.28 7.74 16.18
C ARG A 341 -20.33 6.68 15.84
N ARG A 342 -19.94 5.39 15.81
CA ARG A 342 -20.78 4.25 15.42
C ARG A 342 -21.50 4.47 14.09
N ALA A 343 -20.75 4.94 13.09
CA ALA A 343 -21.29 5.28 11.77
C ALA A 343 -20.33 4.90 10.63
N PRO A 344 -20.83 4.67 9.40
CA PRO A 344 -19.98 4.49 8.22
C PRO A 344 -19.14 5.74 7.91
N ARG A 345 -17.92 5.52 7.41
CA ARG A 345 -17.07 6.57 6.83
C ARG A 345 -17.41 6.79 5.35
N PRO A 346 -17.16 7.99 4.78
CA PRO A 346 -17.31 8.24 3.36
C PRO A 346 -16.55 7.24 2.50
N LEU A 347 -17.14 6.82 1.39
CA LEU A 347 -16.50 5.96 0.41
C LEU A 347 -15.57 6.80 -0.46
N LEU A 348 -14.28 6.49 -0.43
CA LEU A 348 -13.26 7.19 -1.23
C LEU A 348 -12.72 6.28 -2.32
N SER A 349 -12.34 6.86 -3.46
CA SER A 349 -11.73 6.14 -4.59
C SER A 349 -10.24 6.44 -4.65
N TYR A 350 -9.43 5.38 -4.61
CA TYR A 350 -7.97 5.44 -4.57
C TYR A 350 -7.40 4.92 -5.88
N ALA A 351 -6.30 5.53 -6.34
CA ALA A 351 -5.44 4.92 -7.35
C ALA A 351 -4.82 3.64 -6.74
N PRO A 352 -4.96 2.48 -7.39
CA PRO A 352 -4.50 1.21 -6.84
C PRO A 352 -2.97 1.14 -6.76
N GLY A 353 -2.47 0.31 -5.84
CA GLY A 353 -1.11 -0.21 -5.91
C GLY A 353 -0.88 -0.90 -7.26
N GLY A 354 0.33 -0.77 -7.79
CA GLY A 354 0.73 -1.16 -9.14
C GLY A 354 0.64 -0.02 -10.16
N SER A 355 -0.10 1.06 -9.89
CA SER A 355 -0.21 2.18 -10.85
C SER A 355 1.17 2.79 -11.13
N CYS A 356 1.43 3.07 -12.40
CA CYS A 356 2.72 3.48 -12.94
C CYS A 356 2.66 4.90 -13.51
N TYR A 357 3.66 5.73 -13.20
CA TYR A 357 3.79 7.10 -13.68
C TYR A 357 5.16 7.28 -14.32
N PHE A 358 5.19 7.62 -15.61
CA PHE A 358 6.41 7.80 -16.38
C PHE A 358 6.80 9.28 -16.39
N CYS A 359 7.92 9.60 -15.74
CA CYS A 359 8.36 10.97 -15.52
C CYS A 359 9.72 11.24 -16.14
N GLU A 360 9.92 12.46 -16.61
CA GLU A 360 11.23 13.04 -16.92
C GLU A 360 11.61 14.02 -15.81
N VAL A 361 12.90 14.04 -15.44
CA VAL A 361 13.42 15.01 -14.48
C VAL A 361 13.66 16.33 -15.22
N VAL A 362 13.05 17.42 -14.77
CA VAL A 362 13.16 18.72 -15.45
C VAL A 362 14.54 19.33 -15.23
N ASP A 363 15.06 19.24 -14.01
CA ASP A 363 16.41 19.71 -13.66
C ASP A 363 17.03 18.79 -12.62
N GLY A 364 18.35 18.59 -12.75
CA GLY A 364 19.15 17.83 -11.80
C GLY A 364 19.44 16.40 -12.26
N ASP A 365 20.06 15.65 -11.35
CA ASP A 365 20.51 14.28 -11.60
C ASP A 365 19.39 13.27 -11.36
N ILE A 366 19.20 12.35 -12.32
CA ILE A 366 18.18 11.29 -12.25
C ILE A 366 18.45 10.35 -11.07
N GLY A 367 19.71 10.06 -10.76
CA GLY A 367 20.09 9.21 -9.62
C GLY A 367 19.71 9.83 -8.27
N HIS A 368 19.95 11.13 -8.12
CA HIS A 368 19.52 11.92 -6.97
C HIS A 368 17.98 11.95 -6.87
N ALA A 369 17.29 12.29 -7.97
CA ALA A 369 15.83 12.31 -8.02
C ALA A 369 15.21 10.96 -7.61
N ARG A 370 15.73 9.85 -8.17
CA ARG A 370 15.30 8.50 -7.77
C ARG A 370 15.48 8.29 -6.27
N SER A 371 16.66 8.61 -5.74
CA SER A 371 16.99 8.36 -4.33
C SER A 371 16.14 9.22 -3.37
N ALA A 372 15.80 10.45 -3.78
CA ALA A 372 14.94 11.34 -3.01
C ALA A 372 13.46 10.89 -3.00
N LEU A 373 12.99 10.32 -4.10
CA LEU A 373 11.59 9.90 -4.29
C LEU A 373 11.33 8.45 -3.84
N HIS A 374 12.33 7.57 -3.86
CA HIS A 374 12.14 6.16 -3.54
C HIS A 374 11.70 5.95 -2.07
N GLY A 375 10.56 5.30 -1.87
CA GLY A 375 10.00 4.98 -0.55
C GLY A 375 9.25 6.13 0.13
N ILE A 376 9.03 7.27 -0.55
CA ILE A 376 8.14 8.33 -0.03
C ILE A 376 6.68 7.94 -0.20
N GLN A 377 5.79 8.72 0.42
CA GLN A 377 4.35 8.58 0.29
C GLN A 377 3.75 9.81 -0.40
N LEU A 378 2.86 9.59 -1.35
CA LEU A 378 2.21 10.62 -2.15
C LEU A 378 0.72 10.76 -1.83
N GLY A 379 0.20 11.97 -2.08
CA GLY A 379 -1.22 12.26 -1.99
C GLY A 379 -1.70 12.59 -0.58
N GLN A 380 -2.97 12.28 -0.32
CA GLN A 380 -3.65 12.54 0.94
C GLN A 380 -3.60 11.32 1.87
N GLU A 381 -3.81 11.55 3.17
CA GLU A 381 -3.80 10.51 4.21
C GLU A 381 -2.50 9.66 4.24
N THR A 382 -1.35 10.26 3.89
CA THR A 382 -0.05 9.55 3.87
C THR A 382 0.30 8.96 5.24
N GLU A 383 -0.06 9.64 6.33
CA GLU A 383 0.13 9.15 7.69
C GLU A 383 -0.63 7.84 7.97
N TYR A 384 -1.67 7.52 7.19
CA TYR A 384 -2.43 6.26 7.29
C TYR A 384 -1.85 5.12 6.43
N GLY A 385 -0.68 5.28 5.83
CA GLY A 385 -0.01 4.23 5.04
C GLY A 385 -0.25 4.29 3.52
N ARG A 386 -0.90 5.36 3.05
CA ARG A 386 -1.26 5.53 1.63
C ARG A 386 -0.09 6.04 0.78
N GLY A 387 -0.17 5.73 -0.51
CA GLY A 387 0.64 6.30 -1.57
C GLY A 387 2.14 6.04 -1.50
N GLU A 388 2.60 4.97 -0.85
CA GLU A 388 4.03 4.59 -0.89
C GLU A 388 4.45 4.33 -2.33
N ILE A 389 5.61 4.83 -2.75
CA ILE A 389 6.15 4.57 -4.10
C ILE A 389 7.49 3.85 -4.08
N ALA A 390 7.69 2.98 -5.07
CA ALA A 390 9.01 2.60 -5.52
C ALA A 390 9.36 3.36 -6.80
N VAL A 391 10.62 3.72 -6.94
CA VAL A 391 11.12 4.41 -8.13
C VAL A 391 12.13 3.55 -8.86
N GLY A 392 11.85 3.33 -10.14
CA GLY A 392 12.71 2.66 -11.09
C GLY A 392 13.05 3.55 -12.27
N TYR A 393 13.54 2.92 -13.34
CA TYR A 393 13.94 3.58 -14.58
C TYR A 393 13.04 3.16 -15.74
N CYS A 394 12.77 4.08 -16.67
CA CYS A 394 12.04 3.78 -17.91
C CYS A 394 13.00 3.50 -19.08
#